data_AF-A0A842S6N7-F1
#
_entry.id   AF-A0A842S6N7-F1
#
_cell.length_a   1.000
_cell.length_b   1.000
_cell.length_c   1.000
_cell.angle_alpha   90.00
_cell.angle_beta   90.00
_cell.angle_gamma   90.00
#
_symmetry.space_group_name_H-M   'P 1'
#
loop_
_entity.id
_entity.type
_entity.pdbx_description
1 polymer ?
#
loop_
_entity_poly.entity_id
_entity_poly.type
_entity_poly.pdbx_seq_one_letter_code
_entity_poly.pdbx_strand_id
1 'polypeptide(L)'
;MRNMELKIKSIFNLRNLVYILLPLNIVNLVFTICYILIPFDNILWIIFGILILINFIGNFLLVYVNSMKLNKTNKLSQTINLICYIYLVFFNLAMLLILLGNFLISVNYSNAIISNIGFYVMVYGGFMGILLLGLIISFLDYKNLDNRALWEHPQSKNKNISKYKIYVKKVLKVVLALITIFTFLLSFYFAYVITIAPLTDYFAWLIGMLVPQFSLFLALILLSYTILFLKLLSRRKRKRLKITIAVIGFFLSFVFFLPLLSTPTILVQAESDFGLAFGSNWRSKIDSSVNQYFMDSQFNLAEYLIGNQPKHCNIDQNITFYEGEGITLCYDAYYPQSGGTNLPGNNSVLINIHGGAWVAGDKGAANMLQVSKYFAAQGYVVFDIQYGLIEDSSSWIPTPDYVKGNFSLDDQVRHIGIFIKQLNDTEFSKYNLNLNSVFITGNSAGGHLAIATSLMIQSGNYTSLFGSNIKVKGMIPLYPGDPPERFNSSTDKFRNPENFFINETSMPCLIFQGTKDFCLLETQHIKNQYDAAGNNDCCVIWFPFQGHANDLYYSGHFNQFKLYYMERFLYLCRTSQIE
;
A
#
# COMPACT_ATOMS: atom_id res chain seq x y z
N MET A 1 -3.40 -35.39 23.63
CA MET A 1 -3.94 -34.07 24.04
C MET A 1 -3.35 -33.52 25.34
N ARG A 2 -3.40 -34.23 26.48
CA ARG A 2 -2.91 -33.71 27.79
C ARG A 2 -1.41 -33.35 27.82
N ASN A 3 -0.55 -34.15 27.18
CA ASN A 3 0.89 -33.84 27.03
C ASN A 3 1.16 -32.64 26.10
N MET A 4 0.33 -32.45 25.08
CA MET A 4 0.42 -31.28 24.18
C MET A 4 -0.04 -30.01 24.91
N GLU A 5 -1.12 -30.10 25.70
CA GLU A 5 -1.62 -29.02 26.55
C GLU A 5 -0.60 -28.62 27.64
N LEU A 6 0.12 -29.59 28.22
CA LEU A 6 1.20 -29.35 29.19
C LEU A 6 2.43 -28.71 28.55
N LYS A 7 2.84 -29.15 27.35
CA LYS A 7 3.92 -28.52 26.57
C LYS A 7 3.57 -27.09 26.14
N ILE A 8 2.34 -26.85 25.69
CA ILE A 8 1.85 -25.51 25.34
C ILE A 8 1.82 -24.62 26.60
N LYS A 9 1.34 -25.12 27.75
CA LYS A 9 1.36 -24.37 29.02
C LYS A 9 2.77 -24.06 29.52
N SER A 10 3.76 -24.91 29.25
CA SER A 10 5.16 -24.64 29.64
C SER A 10 5.78 -23.54 28.78
N ILE A 11 5.53 -23.53 27.46
CA ILE A 11 6.05 -22.53 26.53
C ILE A 11 5.44 -21.14 26.80
N PHE A 12 4.13 -21.03 26.99
CA PHE A 12 3.44 -19.76 27.27
C PHE A 12 3.45 -19.37 28.76
N ASN A 13 4.38 -19.93 29.55
CA ASN A 13 4.57 -19.48 30.92
C ASN A 13 5.24 -18.09 30.91
N LEU A 14 4.82 -17.23 31.83
CA LEU A 14 5.30 -15.85 32.01
C LEU A 14 6.83 -15.75 31.93
N ARG A 15 7.54 -16.65 32.61
CA ARG A 15 9.00 -16.68 32.64
C ARG A 15 9.60 -16.77 31.24
N ASN A 16 9.11 -17.69 30.41
CA ASN A 16 9.64 -17.90 29.05
C ASN A 16 9.32 -16.71 28.14
N LEU A 17 8.09 -16.18 28.21
CA LEU A 17 7.71 -14.99 27.43
C LEU A 17 8.63 -13.81 27.75
N VAL A 18 8.89 -13.56 29.04
CA VAL A 18 9.75 -12.47 29.48
C VAL A 18 11.20 -12.63 29.00
N TYR A 19 11.76 -13.84 29.13
CA TYR A 19 13.13 -14.12 28.66
C TYR A 19 13.31 -13.95 27.16
N ILE A 20 12.26 -14.18 26.36
CA ILE A 20 12.29 -13.98 24.90
C ILE A 20 12.04 -12.52 24.54
N LEU A 21 11.01 -11.90 25.12
CA LEU A 21 10.54 -10.58 24.71
C LEU A 21 11.44 -9.45 25.16
N LEU A 22 12.11 -9.59 26.30
CA LEU A 22 13.06 -8.58 26.79
C LEU A 22 14.17 -8.31 25.76
N PRO A 23 14.98 -9.30 25.33
CA PRO A 23 16.00 -9.07 24.30
C PRO A 23 15.38 -8.75 22.94
N LEU A 24 14.23 -9.35 22.57
CA LEU A 24 13.61 -9.10 21.27
C LEU A 24 13.14 -7.64 21.09
N ASN A 25 12.64 -6.99 22.14
CA ASN A 25 12.32 -5.56 22.09
C ASN A 25 13.57 -4.70 21.88
N ILE A 26 14.70 -5.05 22.50
CA ILE A 26 15.98 -4.35 22.31
C ILE A 26 16.51 -4.55 20.89
N VAL A 27 16.50 -5.79 20.39
CA VAL A 27 16.95 -6.12 19.03
C VAL A 27 16.14 -5.34 17.99
N ASN A 28 14.81 -5.31 18.11
CA ASN A 28 13.98 -4.56 17.17
C ASN A 28 14.20 -3.04 17.26
N LEU A 29 14.51 -2.48 18.45
CA LEU A 29 14.87 -1.07 18.57
C LEU A 29 16.18 -0.76 17.83
N VAL A 30 17.19 -1.62 17.99
CA VAL A 30 18.47 -1.49 17.27
C VAL A 30 18.25 -1.62 15.77
N PHE A 31 17.50 -2.62 15.32
CA PHE A 31 17.21 -2.82 13.90
C PHE A 31 16.41 -1.66 13.30
N THR A 32 15.52 -1.02 14.07
CA THR A 32 14.84 0.20 13.63
C THR A 32 15.84 1.32 13.35
N ILE A 33 16.80 1.53 14.26
CA ILE A 33 17.84 2.56 14.08
C ILE A 33 18.70 2.22 12.86
N CYS A 34 19.12 0.96 12.71
CA CYS A 34 19.88 0.53 11.54
C CYS A 34 19.10 0.69 10.23
N TYR A 35 17.80 0.40 10.21
CA TYR A 35 16.93 0.54 9.04
C TYR A 35 16.86 2.00 8.56
N ILE A 36 16.79 2.94 9.50
CA ILE A 36 16.79 4.38 9.18
C ILE A 36 18.15 4.83 8.62
N LEU A 37 19.25 4.28 9.15
CA LEU A 37 20.61 4.68 8.76
C LEU A 37 21.12 4.00 7.49
N ILE A 38 20.55 2.86 7.11
CA ILE A 38 20.97 2.04 5.97
C ILE A 38 19.75 1.86 5.05
N PRO A 39 19.43 2.87 4.21
CA PRO A 39 18.16 2.94 3.47
C PRO A 39 18.15 2.14 2.17
N PHE A 40 19.07 1.17 2.01
CA PHE A 40 19.16 0.30 0.85
C PHE A 40 18.55 -1.07 1.16
N ASP A 41 18.05 -1.72 0.12
CA ASP A 41 17.51 -3.07 0.24
C ASP A 41 18.57 -4.03 0.79
N ASN A 42 18.14 -4.83 1.75
CA ASN A 42 19.02 -5.73 2.47
C ASN A 42 18.20 -6.90 3.01
N ILE A 43 18.72 -8.12 2.88
CA ILE A 43 18.10 -9.33 3.42
C ILE A 43 17.84 -9.24 4.94
N LEU A 44 18.62 -8.43 5.66
CA LEU A 44 18.41 -8.13 7.07
C LEU A 44 17.04 -7.48 7.33
N TRP A 45 16.49 -6.72 6.39
CA TRP A 45 15.18 -6.07 6.52
C TRP A 45 14.01 -7.05 6.36
N ILE A 46 14.19 -8.10 5.57
CA ILE A 46 13.24 -9.21 5.50
C ILE A 46 13.17 -9.92 6.86
N ILE A 47 14.33 -10.24 7.45
CA ILE A 47 14.43 -10.84 8.79
C ILE A 47 13.81 -9.90 9.83
N PHE A 48 14.14 -8.61 9.77
CA PHE A 48 13.59 -7.60 10.67
C PHE A 48 12.06 -7.58 10.62
N GLY A 49 11.46 -7.54 9.42
CA GLY A 49 10.00 -7.58 9.24
C GLY A 49 9.35 -8.76 9.99
N ILE A 50 9.93 -9.96 9.90
CA ILE A 50 9.44 -11.14 10.62
C ILE A 50 9.56 -10.96 12.15
N LEU A 51 10.71 -10.45 12.62
CA LEU A 51 10.94 -10.18 14.05
C LEU A 51 9.96 -9.15 14.61
N ILE A 52 9.51 -8.17 13.81
CA ILE A 52 8.49 -7.20 14.21
C ILE A 52 7.17 -7.90 14.56
N LEU A 53 6.66 -8.78 13.69
CA LEU A 53 5.41 -9.50 13.94
C LEU A 53 5.50 -10.42 15.15
N ILE A 54 6.59 -11.17 15.27
CA ILE A 54 6.83 -12.04 16.43
C ILE A 54 6.84 -11.20 17.73
N ASN A 55 7.49 -10.04 17.70
CA ASN A 55 7.55 -9.13 18.84
C ASN A 55 6.17 -8.58 19.23
N PHE A 56 5.41 -8.05 18.27
CA PHE A 56 4.08 -7.48 18.55
C PHE A 56 3.12 -8.54 19.10
N ILE A 57 3.04 -9.71 18.45
CA ILE A 57 2.21 -10.83 18.91
C ILE A 57 2.65 -11.29 20.30
N GLY A 58 3.97 -11.43 20.53
CA GLY A 58 4.50 -11.83 21.82
C GLY A 58 4.19 -10.81 22.93
N ASN A 59 4.34 -9.51 22.67
CA ASN A 59 3.98 -8.45 23.62
C ASN A 59 2.48 -8.45 23.94
N PHE A 60 1.60 -8.71 22.96
CA PHE A 60 0.17 -8.91 23.22
C PHE A 60 -0.10 -10.10 24.15
N LEU A 61 0.59 -11.23 23.92
CA LEU A 61 0.50 -12.41 24.78
C LEU A 61 1.00 -12.11 26.20
N LEU A 62 2.11 -11.37 26.35
CA LEU A 62 2.63 -10.96 27.65
C LEU A 62 1.63 -10.08 28.41
N VAL A 63 1.07 -9.07 27.73
CA VAL A 63 0.02 -8.20 28.28
C VAL A 63 -1.22 -9.01 28.71
N TYR A 64 -1.62 -9.99 27.91
CA TYR A 64 -2.71 -10.89 28.24
C TYR A 64 -2.40 -11.77 29.47
N VAL A 65 -1.21 -12.39 29.54
CA VAL A 65 -0.78 -13.19 30.70
C VAL A 65 -0.73 -12.35 31.97
N ASN A 66 -0.20 -11.12 31.90
CA ASN A 66 -0.23 -10.16 33.01
C ASN A 66 -1.66 -9.83 33.44
N SER A 67 -2.57 -9.69 32.48
CA SER A 67 -3.98 -9.47 32.77
C SER A 67 -4.62 -10.62 33.55
N MET A 68 -4.08 -11.84 33.45
CA MET A 68 -4.55 -13.03 34.16
C MET A 68 -3.86 -13.22 35.51
N LYS A 69 -2.53 -13.08 35.58
CA LYS A 69 -1.72 -13.44 36.76
C LYS A 69 -1.56 -12.34 37.79
N LEU A 70 -1.49 -11.05 37.40
CA LEU A 70 -1.18 -9.97 38.35
C LEU A 70 -2.17 -9.90 39.52
N ASN A 71 -1.63 -9.74 40.73
CA ASN A 71 -2.37 -9.46 41.95
C ASN A 71 -2.70 -7.96 42.08
N LYS A 72 -3.91 -7.55 41.67
CA LYS A 72 -4.31 -6.13 41.58
C LYS A 72 -4.49 -5.40 42.92
N THR A 73 -4.09 -5.99 44.05
CA THR A 73 -4.13 -5.37 45.38
C THR A 73 -2.83 -4.62 45.75
N ASN A 74 -1.71 -5.00 45.13
CA ASN A 74 -0.40 -4.38 45.27
C ASN A 74 -0.27 -3.14 44.36
N LYS A 75 0.35 -2.06 44.86
CA LYS A 75 0.60 -0.81 44.11
C LYS A 75 1.45 -1.05 42.86
N LEU A 76 2.48 -1.90 42.94
CA LEU A 76 3.33 -2.23 41.81
C LEU A 76 2.53 -2.98 40.73
N SER A 77 1.76 -4.00 41.13
CA SER A 77 0.88 -4.73 40.20
C SER A 77 -0.20 -3.86 39.57
N GLN A 78 -0.73 -2.86 40.30
CA GLN A 78 -1.64 -1.87 39.74
C GLN A 78 -0.96 -0.99 38.69
N THR A 79 0.30 -0.64 38.91
CA THR A 79 1.12 0.14 37.99
C THR A 79 1.43 -0.65 36.72
N ILE A 80 1.94 -1.87 36.83
CA ILE A 80 2.18 -2.76 35.67
C ILE A 80 0.86 -2.97 34.89
N ASN A 81 -0.25 -3.23 35.60
CA ASN A 81 -1.54 -3.39 34.94
C ASN A 81 -2.02 -2.12 34.22
N LEU A 82 -1.69 -0.93 34.71
CA LEU A 82 -1.97 0.35 34.03
C LEU A 82 -1.09 0.51 32.78
N ILE A 83 0.20 0.23 32.88
CA ILE A 83 1.13 0.27 31.74
C ILE A 83 0.65 -0.68 30.63
N CYS A 84 0.13 -1.86 30.97
CA CYS A 84 -0.48 -2.76 30.00
C CYS A 84 -1.71 -2.16 29.28
N TYR A 85 -2.53 -1.33 29.95
CA TYR A 85 -3.61 -0.60 29.27
C TYR A 85 -3.05 0.49 28.36
N ILE A 86 -2.05 1.24 28.85
CA ILE A 86 -1.37 2.28 28.08
C ILE A 86 -0.75 1.70 26.81
N TYR A 87 -0.06 0.55 26.91
CA TYR A 87 0.53 -0.15 25.78
C TYR A 87 -0.50 -0.44 24.68
N LEU A 88 -1.66 -1.04 25.02
CA LEU A 88 -2.67 -1.39 24.01
C LEU A 88 -3.30 -0.15 23.35
N VAL A 89 -3.59 0.89 24.13
CA VAL A 89 -4.16 2.15 23.60
C VAL A 89 -3.13 2.88 22.74
N PHE A 90 -1.88 2.98 23.22
CA PHE A 90 -0.78 3.58 22.49
C PHE A 90 -0.48 2.80 21.21
N PHE A 91 -0.49 1.46 21.25
CA PHE A 91 -0.29 0.63 20.07
C PHE A 91 -1.28 0.97 18.96
N ASN A 92 -2.57 1.07 19.29
CA ASN A 92 -3.61 1.40 18.31
C ASN A 92 -3.42 2.81 17.73
N LEU A 93 -3.09 3.79 18.58
CA LEU A 93 -2.81 5.15 18.13
C LEU A 93 -1.55 5.19 17.24
N ALA A 94 -0.48 4.52 17.66
CA ALA A 94 0.78 4.46 16.94
C ALA A 94 0.62 3.79 15.58
N MET A 95 -0.16 2.71 15.45
CA MET A 95 -0.44 2.09 14.15
C MET A 95 -1.13 3.04 13.18
N LEU A 96 -2.10 3.85 13.67
CA LEU A 96 -2.76 4.87 12.84
C LEU A 96 -1.79 6.01 12.46
N LEU A 97 -0.93 6.43 13.38
CA LEU A 97 0.07 7.47 13.11
C LEU A 97 1.13 6.99 12.12
N ILE A 98 1.62 5.76 12.26
CA ILE A 98 2.57 5.15 11.33
C ILE A 98 1.97 5.11 9.92
N LEU A 99 0.74 4.61 9.81
CA LEU A 99 0.03 4.57 8.55
C LEU A 99 -0.11 5.96 7.90
N LEU A 100 -0.61 6.93 8.68
CA LEU A 100 -0.79 8.30 8.22
C LEU A 100 0.54 8.96 7.84
N GLY A 101 1.58 8.77 8.65
CA GLY A 101 2.90 9.33 8.40
C GLY A 101 3.52 8.81 7.10
N ASN A 102 3.44 7.50 6.85
CA ASN A 102 3.90 6.90 5.59
C ASN A 102 3.13 7.45 4.39
N PHE A 103 1.80 7.56 4.49
CA PHE A 103 0.98 8.15 3.44
C PHE A 103 1.38 9.61 3.15
N LEU A 104 1.52 10.44 4.19
CA LEU A 104 1.90 11.85 4.06
C LEU A 104 3.29 12.04 3.46
N ILE A 105 4.25 11.15 3.75
CA ILE A 105 5.57 11.15 3.11
C ILE A 105 5.44 10.86 1.61
N SER A 106 4.61 9.88 1.22
CA SER A 106 4.47 9.48 -0.20
C SER A 106 3.78 10.52 -1.09
N VAL A 107 3.04 11.46 -0.52
CA VAL A 107 2.31 12.49 -1.28
C VAL A 107 2.96 13.87 -1.19
N ASN A 108 4.16 13.97 -0.62
CA ASN A 108 4.89 15.23 -0.50
C ASN A 108 5.92 15.38 -1.63
N TYR A 109 5.93 16.52 -2.31
CA TYR A 109 6.94 16.85 -3.32
C TYR A 109 8.35 16.94 -2.74
N SER A 110 8.51 17.54 -1.56
CA SER A 110 9.83 17.74 -0.96
C SER A 110 10.31 16.46 -0.28
N ASN A 111 11.54 16.04 -0.60
CA ASN A 111 12.25 15.00 0.15
C ASN A 111 13.05 15.59 1.34
N ALA A 112 13.02 16.91 1.56
CA ALA A 112 13.79 17.52 2.63
C ALA A 112 13.31 17.01 3.99
N ILE A 113 14.27 16.64 4.86
CA ILE A 113 13.97 16.13 6.21
C ILE A 113 13.11 17.13 6.99
N ILE A 114 13.42 18.43 6.90
CA ILE A 114 12.69 19.47 7.62
C ILE A 114 11.22 19.58 7.18
N SER A 115 10.94 19.35 5.89
CA SER A 115 9.58 19.36 5.35
C SER A 115 8.76 18.15 5.80
N ASN A 116 9.41 17.05 6.19
CA ASN A 116 8.77 15.78 6.54
C ASN A 116 8.98 15.36 8.00
N ILE A 117 9.61 16.20 8.82
CA ILE A 117 10.03 15.83 10.19
C ILE A 117 8.84 15.37 11.04
N GLY A 118 7.68 16.03 10.91
CA GLY A 118 6.45 15.63 11.60
C GLY A 118 5.99 14.23 11.18
N PHE A 119 6.06 13.91 9.88
CA PHE A 119 5.64 12.61 9.35
C PHE A 119 6.61 11.51 9.77
N TYR A 120 7.92 11.77 9.74
CA TYR A 120 8.92 10.82 10.27
C TYR A 120 8.75 10.59 11.78
N VAL A 121 8.39 11.61 12.56
CA VAL A 121 8.07 11.45 13.98
C VAL A 121 6.83 10.60 14.18
N MET A 122 5.79 10.74 13.35
CA MET A 122 4.62 9.87 13.39
C MET A 122 4.99 8.40 13.16
N VAL A 123 5.82 8.12 12.15
CA VAL A 123 6.28 6.77 11.80
C VAL A 123 7.23 6.20 12.84
N TYR A 124 8.43 6.77 12.96
CA TYR A 124 9.49 6.20 13.79
C TYR A 124 9.23 6.40 15.28
N GLY A 125 8.66 7.54 15.68
CA GLY A 125 8.28 7.79 17.07
C GLY A 125 7.14 6.88 17.53
N GLY A 126 6.13 6.67 16.68
CA GLY A 126 5.06 5.70 16.93
C GLY A 126 5.61 4.28 17.06
N PHE A 127 6.42 3.86 16.11
CA PHE A 127 6.99 2.50 16.06
C PHE A 127 7.93 2.21 17.23
N MET A 128 8.92 3.07 17.48
CA MET A 128 9.84 2.90 18.61
C MET A 128 9.12 3.01 19.95
N GLY A 129 8.08 3.85 20.06
CA GLY A 129 7.25 3.95 21.26
C GLY A 129 6.56 2.63 21.63
N ILE A 130 6.11 1.85 20.63
CA ILE A 130 5.53 0.52 20.85
C ILE A 130 6.58 -0.39 21.48
N LEU A 131 7.77 -0.44 20.87
CA LEU A 131 8.87 -1.30 21.33
C LEU A 131 9.37 -0.89 22.73
N LEU A 132 9.46 0.40 23.02
CA LEU A 132 9.87 0.92 24.32
C LEU A 132 8.87 0.55 25.42
N LEU A 133 7.56 0.68 25.18
CA LEU A 133 6.56 0.25 26.15
C LEU A 133 6.57 -1.27 26.34
N GLY A 134 6.77 -2.05 25.28
CA GLY A 134 6.96 -3.51 25.35
C GLY A 134 8.19 -3.90 26.18
N LEU A 135 9.30 -3.19 25.99
CA LEU A 135 10.53 -3.33 26.75
C LEU A 135 10.31 -3.05 28.24
N ILE A 136 9.64 -1.94 28.57
CA ILE A 136 9.32 -1.57 29.95
C ILE A 136 8.49 -2.65 30.64
N ILE A 137 7.45 -3.19 29.98
CA ILE A 137 6.62 -4.26 30.54
C ILE A 137 7.47 -5.51 30.80
N SER A 138 8.22 -5.95 29.79
CA SER A 138 9.07 -7.15 29.87
C SER A 138 10.12 -7.03 30.97
N PHE A 139 10.73 -5.85 31.12
CA PHE A 139 11.73 -5.59 32.16
C PHE A 139 11.13 -5.58 33.57
N LEU A 140 9.96 -4.95 33.75
CA LEU A 140 9.28 -4.94 35.04
C LEU A 140 8.86 -6.35 35.48
N ASP A 141 8.39 -7.16 34.54
CA ASP A 141 8.05 -8.55 34.80
C ASP A 141 9.29 -9.38 35.13
N TYR A 142 10.38 -9.21 34.35
CA TYR A 142 11.67 -9.88 34.57
C TYR A 142 12.19 -9.66 35.98
N LYS A 143 12.26 -8.39 36.40
CA LYS A 143 12.73 -8.00 37.73
C LYS A 143 11.88 -8.59 38.87
N ASN A 144 10.64 -8.98 38.59
CA ASN A 144 9.69 -9.44 39.60
C ASN A 144 9.26 -10.89 39.41
N LEU A 145 9.91 -11.71 38.58
CA LEU A 145 9.49 -13.09 38.29
C LEU A 145 9.30 -13.94 39.56
N ASP A 146 10.18 -13.78 40.55
CA ASP A 146 10.14 -14.54 41.80
C ASP A 146 9.37 -13.84 42.92
N ASN A 147 8.80 -12.66 42.65
CA ASN A 147 8.01 -11.89 43.61
C ASN A 147 6.60 -12.50 43.76
N ARG A 148 6.47 -13.48 44.66
CA ARG A 148 5.19 -14.16 44.93
C ARG A 148 4.06 -13.20 45.29
N ALA A 149 4.33 -12.11 46.02
CA ALA A 149 3.29 -11.13 46.38
C ALA A 149 2.68 -10.40 45.16
N LEU A 150 3.41 -10.37 44.03
CA LEU A 150 2.98 -9.73 42.79
C LEU A 150 2.11 -10.66 41.92
N TRP A 151 2.35 -11.98 41.98
CA TRP A 151 1.70 -12.99 41.15
C TRP A 151 0.67 -13.86 41.88
N GLU A 152 0.78 -14.02 43.20
CA GLU A 152 -0.15 -14.79 44.03
C GLU A 152 -1.30 -13.92 44.55
N HIS A 153 -2.51 -14.49 44.57
CA HIS A 153 -3.72 -13.80 45.00
C HIS A 153 -3.92 -13.91 46.51
N PRO A 154 -3.90 -12.80 47.27
CA PRO A 154 -4.30 -12.80 48.66
C PRO A 154 -5.81 -12.97 48.74
N GLN A 155 -6.27 -13.71 49.75
CA GLN A 155 -7.66 -13.60 50.17
C GLN A 155 -7.91 -12.17 50.67
N SER A 156 -8.84 -11.47 50.01
CA SER A 156 -9.66 -10.39 50.53
C SER A 156 -8.97 -9.39 51.50
N LYS A 157 -8.59 -8.21 50.99
CA LYS A 157 -8.58 -6.99 51.81
C LYS A 157 -9.23 -5.82 51.06
N ASN A 158 -10.27 -5.27 51.66
CA ASN A 158 -10.88 -4.00 51.28
C ASN A 158 -9.89 -2.87 51.53
N LYS A 159 -9.53 -2.12 50.48
CA LYS A 159 -8.82 -0.85 50.62
C LYS A 159 -9.79 0.30 50.33
N ASN A 160 -9.80 1.28 51.22
CA ASN A 160 -10.49 2.56 51.01
C ASN A 160 -9.83 3.33 49.86
N ILE A 161 -10.46 3.30 48.69
CA ILE A 161 -10.08 4.09 47.52
C ILE A 161 -11.08 5.24 47.40
N SER A 162 -10.62 6.47 47.17
CA SER A 162 -11.48 7.65 47.00
C SER A 162 -12.56 7.44 45.92
N LYS A 163 -13.82 7.83 46.20
CA LYS A 163 -14.96 7.69 45.27
C LYS A 163 -14.70 8.31 43.88
N TYR A 164 -14.01 9.45 43.81
CA TYR A 164 -13.64 10.10 42.55
C TYR A 164 -12.75 9.22 41.65
N LYS A 165 -11.66 8.66 42.20
CA LYS A 165 -10.78 7.73 41.46
C LYS A 165 -11.51 6.45 41.01
N ILE A 166 -12.55 6.01 41.73
CA ILE A 166 -13.39 4.87 41.33
C ILE A 166 -14.27 5.27 40.13
N TYR A 167 -14.88 6.45 40.18
CA TYR A 167 -15.74 6.97 39.12
C TYR A 167 -14.97 7.16 37.81
N VAL A 168 -13.84 7.88 37.83
CA VAL A 168 -13.00 8.11 36.63
C VAL A 168 -12.56 6.79 35.99
N LYS A 169 -12.12 5.81 36.81
CA LYS A 169 -11.77 4.47 36.31
C LYS A 169 -12.96 3.72 35.70
N LYS A 170 -14.19 3.96 36.19
CA LYS A 170 -15.40 3.36 35.64
C LYS A 170 -15.75 4.00 34.29
N VAL A 171 -15.71 5.33 34.20
CA VAL A 171 -15.97 6.08 32.96
C VAL A 171 -14.98 5.67 31.87
N LEU A 172 -13.66 5.69 32.15
CA LEU A 172 -12.63 5.29 31.18
C LEU A 172 -12.83 3.86 30.66
N LYS A 173 -13.24 2.93 31.54
CA LYS A 173 -13.53 1.55 31.12
C LYS A 173 -14.76 1.45 30.23
N VAL A 174 -15.78 2.26 30.48
CA VAL A 174 -16.98 2.31 29.63
C VAL A 174 -16.62 2.86 28.26
N VAL A 175 -15.88 3.97 28.20
CA VAL A 175 -15.40 4.56 26.94
C VAL A 175 -14.58 3.55 26.13
N LEU A 176 -13.59 2.90 26.76
CA LEU A 176 -12.79 1.87 26.09
C LEU A 176 -13.63 0.67 25.62
N ALA A 177 -14.65 0.28 26.39
CA ALA A 177 -15.55 -0.81 25.99
C ALA A 177 -16.41 -0.42 24.78
N LEU A 178 -16.94 0.81 24.74
CA LEU A 178 -17.71 1.32 23.61
C LEU A 178 -16.86 1.38 22.34
N ILE A 179 -15.65 1.93 22.43
CA ILE A 179 -14.69 1.95 21.31
C ILE A 179 -14.42 0.52 20.82
N THR A 180 -14.15 -0.41 21.73
CA THR A 180 -13.86 -1.79 21.35
C THR A 180 -15.06 -2.45 20.66
N ILE A 181 -16.28 -2.24 21.16
CA ILE A 181 -17.50 -2.78 20.53
C ILE A 181 -17.69 -2.20 19.13
N PHE A 182 -17.54 -0.88 18.98
CA PHE A 182 -17.62 -0.20 17.68
C PHE A 182 -16.59 -0.76 16.69
N THR A 183 -15.33 -0.93 17.11
CA THR A 183 -14.29 -1.52 16.26
C THR A 183 -14.65 -2.93 15.82
N PHE A 184 -15.21 -3.77 16.70
CA PHE A 184 -15.66 -5.11 16.32
C PHE A 184 -16.78 -5.08 15.29
N LEU A 185 -17.80 -4.24 15.47
CA LEU A 185 -18.90 -4.09 14.51
C LEU A 185 -18.39 -3.65 13.14
N LEU A 186 -17.50 -2.65 13.12
CA LEU A 186 -16.85 -2.20 11.89
C LEU A 186 -16.01 -3.32 11.24
N SER A 187 -15.31 -4.11 12.05
CA SER A 187 -14.47 -5.20 11.58
C SER A 187 -15.25 -6.32 10.90
N PHE A 188 -16.48 -6.59 11.34
CA PHE A 188 -17.36 -7.55 10.66
C PHE A 188 -17.72 -7.09 9.25
N TYR A 189 -18.04 -5.80 9.08
CA TYR A 189 -18.35 -5.26 7.77
C TYR A 189 -17.12 -5.25 6.86
N PHE A 190 -15.96 -4.84 7.37
CA PHE A 190 -14.71 -4.89 6.62
C PHE A 190 -14.32 -6.33 6.24
N ALA A 191 -14.56 -7.31 7.11
CA ALA A 191 -14.35 -8.72 6.77
C ALA A 191 -15.28 -9.18 5.63
N TYR A 192 -16.55 -8.74 5.62
CA TYR A 192 -17.47 -8.96 4.51
C TYR A 192 -16.92 -8.37 3.20
N VAL A 193 -16.47 -7.11 3.21
CA VAL A 193 -15.90 -6.41 2.05
C VAL A 193 -14.71 -7.17 1.44
N ILE A 194 -13.75 -7.59 2.26
CA ILE A 194 -12.53 -8.28 1.79
C ILE A 194 -12.84 -9.65 1.19
N THR A 195 -13.85 -10.36 1.72
CA THR A 195 -14.01 -11.80 1.45
C THR A 195 -15.14 -12.12 0.48
N ILE A 196 -16.37 -11.68 0.78
CA ILE A 196 -17.58 -12.21 0.15
C ILE A 196 -18.45 -11.14 -0.51
N ALA A 197 -18.13 -9.85 -0.35
CA ALA A 197 -18.85 -8.80 -1.03
C ALA A 197 -18.82 -9.03 -2.55
N PRO A 198 -19.97 -8.88 -3.23
CA PRO A 198 -20.03 -8.97 -4.69
C PRO A 198 -19.44 -7.70 -5.30
N LEU A 199 -18.92 -7.81 -6.52
CA LEU A 199 -18.34 -6.68 -7.25
C LEU A 199 -19.37 -5.56 -7.56
N THR A 200 -20.66 -5.90 -7.51
CA THR A 200 -21.78 -4.98 -7.75
C THR A 200 -22.21 -4.18 -6.50
N ASP A 201 -21.66 -4.48 -5.31
CA ASP A 201 -21.98 -3.75 -4.09
C ASP A 201 -21.18 -2.44 -4.01
N TYR A 202 -21.83 -1.33 -4.39
CA TYR A 202 -21.24 0.00 -4.43
C TYR A 202 -20.62 0.45 -3.09
N PHE A 203 -21.28 0.18 -1.96
CA PHE A 203 -20.76 0.59 -0.66
C PHE A 203 -19.56 -0.26 -0.24
N ALA A 204 -19.64 -1.57 -0.50
CA ALA A 204 -18.49 -2.44 -0.28
C ALA A 204 -17.31 -2.03 -1.16
N TRP A 205 -17.56 -1.62 -2.40
CA TRP A 205 -16.53 -1.09 -3.29
C TRP A 205 -15.87 0.18 -2.74
N LEU A 206 -16.66 1.20 -2.34
CA LEU A 206 -16.12 2.44 -1.77
C LEU A 206 -15.18 2.17 -0.59
N ILE A 207 -15.59 1.26 0.30
CA ILE A 207 -14.80 0.87 1.47
C ILE A 207 -13.63 -0.04 1.06
N GLY A 208 -13.81 -0.87 0.03
CA GLY A 208 -12.83 -1.75 -0.57
C GLY A 208 -11.66 -1.00 -1.22
N MET A 209 -11.83 0.28 -1.56
CA MET A 209 -10.70 1.13 -1.95
C MET A 209 -9.73 1.40 -0.80
N LEU A 210 -10.18 1.39 0.46
CA LEU A 210 -9.32 1.72 1.60
C LEU A 210 -8.87 0.48 2.38
N VAL A 211 -9.79 -0.42 2.67
CA VAL A 211 -9.60 -1.47 3.69
C VAL A 211 -8.52 -2.51 3.33
N PRO A 212 -8.50 -3.12 2.13
CA PRO A 212 -7.56 -4.20 1.79
C PRO A 212 -6.10 -3.78 1.77
N GLN A 213 -5.81 -2.51 1.49
CA GLN A 213 -4.44 -1.99 1.41
C GLN A 213 -3.81 -1.83 2.79
N PHE A 214 -4.63 -1.48 3.78
CA PHE A 214 -4.23 -1.27 5.17
C PHE A 214 -4.52 -2.50 6.05
N SER A 215 -4.79 -3.65 5.45
CA SER A 215 -5.32 -4.81 6.16
C SER A 215 -4.41 -5.31 7.28
N LEU A 216 -3.08 -5.24 7.12
CA LEU A 216 -2.15 -5.64 8.19
C LEU A 216 -2.22 -4.69 9.40
N PHE A 217 -2.30 -3.37 9.17
CA PHE A 217 -2.52 -2.42 10.27
C PHE A 217 -3.83 -2.72 10.99
N LEU A 218 -4.91 -2.95 10.24
CA LEU A 218 -6.22 -3.30 10.80
C LEU A 218 -6.18 -4.63 11.57
N ALA A 219 -5.45 -5.63 11.07
CA ALA A 219 -5.27 -6.92 11.75
C ALA A 219 -4.59 -6.75 13.11
N LEU A 220 -3.49 -5.98 13.15
CA LEU A 220 -2.73 -5.73 14.39
C LEU A 220 -3.52 -4.88 15.38
N ILE A 221 -4.25 -3.86 14.90
CA ILE A 221 -5.16 -3.03 15.70
C ILE A 221 -6.28 -3.90 16.30
N LEU A 222 -6.88 -4.79 15.51
CA LEU A 222 -7.96 -5.66 15.97
C LEU A 222 -7.47 -6.70 16.99
N LEU A 223 -6.27 -7.25 16.81
CA LEU A 223 -5.63 -8.10 17.82
C LEU A 223 -5.45 -7.35 19.14
N SER A 224 -4.91 -6.13 19.10
CA SER A 224 -4.75 -5.28 20.28
C SER A 224 -6.09 -4.98 20.97
N TYR A 225 -7.12 -4.60 20.21
CA TYR A 225 -8.48 -4.37 20.73
C TYR A 225 -9.11 -5.64 21.30
N THR A 226 -8.84 -6.81 20.72
CA THR A 226 -9.30 -8.10 21.26
C THR A 226 -8.72 -8.33 22.65
N ILE A 227 -7.40 -8.15 22.82
CA ILE A 227 -6.75 -8.27 24.14
C ILE A 227 -7.27 -7.21 25.12
N LEU A 228 -7.50 -5.99 24.66
CA LEU A 228 -8.09 -4.92 25.46
C LEU A 228 -9.49 -5.30 25.95
N PHE A 229 -10.35 -5.86 25.08
CA PHE A 229 -11.69 -6.30 25.45
C PHE A 229 -11.65 -7.38 26.53
N LEU A 230 -10.81 -8.40 26.33
CA LEU A 230 -10.64 -9.50 27.28
C LEU A 230 -10.17 -9.00 28.66
N LYS A 231 -9.35 -7.94 28.67
CA LYS A 231 -8.85 -7.28 29.89
C LYS A 231 -9.91 -6.43 30.59
N LEU A 232 -10.83 -5.80 29.85
CA LEU A 232 -11.95 -5.03 30.41
C LEU A 232 -12.98 -5.94 31.10
N LEU A 233 -13.15 -7.17 30.62
CA LEU A 233 -14.09 -8.14 31.20
C LEU A 233 -13.62 -8.72 32.55
N SER A 234 -14.53 -8.78 33.53
CA SER A 234 -14.25 -9.33 34.86
C SER A 234 -13.76 -10.79 34.81
N ARG A 235 -12.78 -11.14 35.65
CA ARG A 235 -12.06 -12.44 35.61
C ARG A 235 -12.93 -13.67 35.88
N ARG A 236 -13.95 -13.58 36.75
CA ARG A 236 -14.62 -14.76 37.33
C ARG A 236 -16.06 -15.02 36.85
N LYS A 237 -16.76 -14.04 36.28
CA LYS A 237 -18.21 -14.16 36.04
C LYS A 237 -18.61 -14.48 34.58
N ARG A 238 -17.69 -14.51 33.62
CA ARG A 238 -18.03 -14.59 32.17
C ARG A 238 -17.04 -15.39 31.31
N LYS A 239 -16.69 -16.62 31.72
CA LYS A 239 -15.70 -17.46 30.99
C LYS A 239 -16.10 -17.72 29.53
N ARG A 240 -17.37 -18.11 29.28
CA ARG A 240 -17.88 -18.37 27.92
C ARG A 240 -17.74 -17.15 27.02
N LEU A 241 -18.22 -15.98 27.47
CA LEU A 241 -18.11 -14.72 26.72
C LEU A 241 -16.67 -14.36 26.37
N LYS A 242 -15.71 -14.55 27.28
CA LYS A 242 -14.28 -14.30 26.98
C LYS A 242 -13.75 -15.20 25.86
N ILE A 243 -14.12 -16.48 25.89
CA ILE A 243 -13.73 -17.43 24.83
C ILE A 243 -14.36 -16.99 23.51
N THR A 244 -15.65 -16.65 23.49
CA THR A 244 -16.35 -16.16 22.30
C THR A 244 -15.66 -14.93 21.71
N ILE A 245 -15.37 -13.92 22.53
CA ILE A 245 -14.70 -12.69 22.06
C ILE A 245 -13.30 -12.99 21.54
N ALA A 246 -12.54 -13.86 22.22
CA ALA A 246 -11.22 -14.26 21.74
C ALA A 246 -11.31 -14.94 20.37
N VAL A 247 -12.19 -15.94 20.22
CA VAL A 247 -12.37 -16.68 18.96
C VAL A 247 -12.78 -15.74 17.83
N ILE A 248 -13.79 -14.89 18.05
CA ILE A 248 -14.26 -13.93 17.04
C ILE A 248 -13.14 -12.93 16.69
N GLY A 249 -12.48 -12.35 17.70
CA GLY A 249 -11.43 -11.35 17.48
C GLY A 249 -10.23 -11.93 16.73
N PHE A 250 -9.79 -13.14 17.07
CA PHE A 250 -8.73 -13.82 16.34
C PHE A 250 -9.15 -14.21 14.92
N PHE A 251 -10.38 -14.69 14.72
CA PHE A 251 -10.91 -15.01 13.40
C PHE A 251 -10.97 -13.77 12.50
N LEU A 252 -11.55 -12.66 12.97
CA LEU A 252 -11.60 -11.42 12.20
C LEU A 252 -10.21 -10.85 11.92
N SER A 253 -9.29 -10.92 12.89
CA SER A 253 -7.91 -10.49 12.67
C SER A 253 -7.23 -11.36 11.60
N PHE A 254 -7.47 -12.67 11.60
CA PHE A 254 -6.97 -13.58 10.57
C PHE A 254 -7.52 -13.23 9.17
N VAL A 255 -8.80 -12.85 9.07
CA VAL A 255 -9.37 -12.37 7.79
C VAL A 255 -8.60 -11.15 7.27
N PHE A 256 -8.21 -10.22 8.14
CA PHE A 256 -7.39 -9.06 7.75
C PHE A 256 -5.94 -9.39 7.43
N PHE A 257 -5.43 -10.55 7.86
CA PHE A 257 -4.13 -11.07 7.41
C PHE A 257 -4.19 -11.70 6.02
N LEU A 258 -5.37 -12.03 5.47
CA LEU A 258 -5.48 -12.74 4.19
C LEU A 258 -4.73 -12.07 3.03
N PRO A 259 -4.81 -10.73 2.81
CA PRO A 259 -3.99 -10.07 1.79
C PRO A 259 -2.48 -10.23 1.95
N LEU A 260 -1.98 -10.24 3.19
CA LEU A 260 -0.55 -10.49 3.43
C LEU A 260 -0.21 -11.96 3.18
N LEU A 261 -1.08 -12.87 3.62
CA LEU A 261 -0.90 -14.31 3.49
C LEU A 261 -1.03 -14.81 2.04
N SER A 262 -1.62 -14.02 1.14
CA SER A 262 -1.68 -14.33 -0.29
C SER A 262 -0.40 -13.94 -1.06
N THR A 263 0.54 -13.20 -0.46
CA THR A 263 1.77 -12.77 -1.13
C THR A 263 2.62 -13.90 -1.73
N PRO A 264 2.75 -15.11 -1.12
CA PRO A 264 3.43 -16.22 -1.77
C PRO A 264 2.70 -16.72 -3.02
N THR A 265 1.36 -16.72 -3.01
CA THR A 265 0.55 -17.10 -4.18
C THR A 265 0.70 -16.08 -5.30
N ILE A 266 0.69 -14.77 -4.97
CA ILE A 266 0.94 -13.68 -5.93
C ILE A 266 2.33 -13.85 -6.54
N LEU A 267 3.35 -14.17 -5.75
CA LEU A 267 4.71 -14.39 -6.24
C LEU A 267 4.78 -15.53 -7.28
N VAL A 268 4.21 -16.69 -6.96
CA VAL A 268 4.22 -17.83 -7.89
C VAL A 268 3.46 -17.49 -9.18
N GLN A 269 2.31 -16.83 -9.06
CA GLN A 269 1.51 -16.38 -10.21
C GLN A 269 2.26 -15.34 -11.06
N ALA A 270 2.85 -14.34 -10.43
CA ALA A 270 3.58 -13.28 -11.11
C ALA A 270 4.83 -13.80 -11.83
N GLU A 271 5.64 -14.67 -11.20
CA GLU A 271 6.80 -15.28 -11.88
C GLU A 271 6.38 -16.13 -13.09
N SER A 272 5.29 -16.89 -12.96
CA SER A 272 4.73 -17.70 -14.05
C SER A 272 4.26 -16.82 -15.20
N ASP A 273 3.35 -15.89 -14.92
CA ASP A 273 2.67 -15.12 -15.96
C ASP A 273 3.60 -14.09 -16.60
N PHE A 274 4.56 -13.54 -15.85
CA PHE A 274 5.61 -12.67 -16.38
C PHE A 274 6.59 -13.46 -17.26
N GLY A 275 6.95 -14.68 -16.86
CA GLY A 275 7.80 -15.56 -17.66
C GLY A 275 7.12 -16.08 -18.94
N LEU A 276 5.81 -16.31 -18.90
CA LEU A 276 5.03 -16.67 -20.09
C LEU A 276 4.94 -15.52 -21.09
N ALA A 277 4.72 -14.29 -20.61
CA ALA A 277 4.57 -13.13 -21.48
C ALA A 277 5.91 -12.58 -22.01
N PHE A 278 6.98 -12.63 -21.22
CA PHE A 278 8.24 -11.92 -21.56
C PHE A 278 9.46 -12.86 -21.63
N GLY A 279 9.21 -14.17 -21.68
CA GLY A 279 10.22 -15.22 -21.81
C GLY A 279 10.71 -15.75 -20.46
N SER A 280 10.74 -17.08 -20.31
CA SER A 280 11.11 -17.75 -19.04
C SER A 280 12.51 -17.43 -18.51
N ASN A 281 13.41 -16.96 -19.38
CA ASN A 281 14.78 -16.54 -19.08
C ASN A 281 14.92 -15.02 -18.89
N TRP A 282 13.83 -14.27 -18.72
CA TRP A 282 13.85 -12.80 -18.61
C TRP A 282 14.89 -12.27 -17.60
N ARG A 283 15.14 -13.00 -16.50
CA ARG A 283 16.14 -12.62 -15.48
C ARG A 283 17.56 -12.55 -16.04
N SER A 284 17.94 -13.46 -16.94
CA SER A 284 19.27 -13.45 -17.55
C SER A 284 19.44 -12.35 -18.60
N LYS A 285 18.34 -11.74 -19.05
CA LYS A 285 18.34 -10.60 -19.98
C LYS A 285 18.53 -9.25 -19.27
N ILE A 286 18.49 -9.22 -17.94
CA ILE A 286 18.77 -8.03 -17.12
C ILE A 286 20.26 -7.98 -16.79
N ASP A 287 20.91 -6.88 -17.15
CA ASP A 287 22.33 -6.69 -16.88
C ASP A 287 22.60 -6.60 -15.37
N SER A 288 23.59 -7.35 -14.88
CA SER A 288 23.94 -7.34 -13.45
C SER A 288 24.28 -5.95 -12.88
N SER A 289 24.76 -5.03 -13.72
CA SER A 289 25.08 -3.65 -13.35
C SER A 289 23.85 -2.82 -12.97
N VAL A 290 22.66 -3.19 -13.43
CA VAL A 290 21.42 -2.47 -13.10
C VAL A 290 20.79 -2.92 -11.79
N ASN A 291 21.16 -4.09 -11.26
CA ASN A 291 20.57 -4.65 -10.04
C ASN A 291 20.70 -3.72 -8.83
N GLN A 292 21.75 -2.90 -8.75
CA GLN A 292 21.94 -1.92 -7.66
C GLN A 292 20.86 -0.81 -7.62
N TYR A 293 20.11 -0.62 -8.70
CA TYR A 293 19.05 0.40 -8.80
C TYR A 293 17.65 -0.19 -8.62
N PHE A 294 17.52 -1.51 -8.78
CA PHE A 294 16.25 -2.23 -8.74
C PHE A 294 15.95 -2.75 -7.35
N MET A 295 14.69 -3.06 -7.10
CA MET A 295 14.28 -3.75 -5.88
C MET A 295 14.87 -5.15 -5.85
N ASP A 296 15.41 -5.54 -4.70
CA ASP A 296 15.97 -6.88 -4.49
C ASP A 296 14.87 -7.94 -4.32
N SER A 297 13.73 -7.55 -3.75
CA SER A 297 12.61 -8.46 -3.44
C SER A 297 11.26 -7.84 -3.77
N GLN A 298 10.29 -8.68 -4.11
CA GLN A 298 8.91 -8.30 -4.42
C GLN A 298 8.13 -7.80 -3.18
N PHE A 299 8.55 -8.21 -1.97
CA PHE A 299 7.88 -7.82 -0.75
C PHE A 299 8.80 -7.81 0.48
N ASN A 300 8.75 -6.69 1.20
CA ASN A 300 9.43 -6.43 2.44
C ASN A 300 8.44 -5.92 3.50
N LEU A 301 8.29 -6.72 4.55
CA LEU A 301 7.36 -6.45 5.64
C LEU A 301 7.79 -5.30 6.55
N ALA A 302 9.10 -5.06 6.69
CA ALA A 302 9.59 -3.88 7.40
C ALA A 302 9.17 -2.63 6.63
N GLU A 303 9.43 -2.56 5.32
CA GLU A 303 8.97 -1.46 4.48
C GLU A 303 7.45 -1.25 4.57
N TYR A 304 6.66 -2.33 4.55
CA TYR A 304 5.20 -2.20 4.71
C TYR A 304 4.81 -1.48 6.00
N LEU A 305 5.49 -1.75 7.12
CA LEU A 305 5.14 -1.16 8.40
C LEU A 305 5.77 0.22 8.62
N ILE A 306 7.05 0.40 8.33
CA ILE A 306 7.81 1.61 8.69
C ILE A 306 8.18 2.50 7.51
N GLY A 307 7.70 2.17 6.30
CA GLY A 307 7.95 2.92 5.08
C GLY A 307 9.40 2.78 4.60
N ASN A 308 9.69 3.33 3.43
CA ASN A 308 11.05 3.50 2.89
C ASN A 308 11.34 4.98 2.61
N GLN A 309 12.61 5.29 2.32
CA GLN A 309 13.00 6.67 2.02
C GLN A 309 12.64 7.05 0.58
N PRO A 310 12.06 8.24 0.36
CA PRO A 310 11.84 8.77 -0.99
C PRO A 310 13.13 8.84 -1.79
N LYS A 311 13.07 8.39 -3.05
CA LYS A 311 14.18 8.54 -3.99
C LYS A 311 14.30 10.00 -4.45
N HIS A 312 15.53 10.46 -4.64
CA HIS A 312 15.82 11.83 -5.06
C HIS A 312 15.74 11.98 -6.58
N CYS A 313 15.07 13.02 -7.04
CA CYS A 313 15.00 13.45 -8.42
C CYS A 313 14.84 14.98 -8.49
N ASN A 314 14.98 15.54 -9.68
CA ASN A 314 14.53 16.91 -9.96
C ASN A 314 13.04 16.89 -10.28
N ILE A 315 12.34 17.99 -9.97
CA ILE A 315 10.91 18.11 -10.20
C ILE A 315 10.59 19.51 -10.70
N ASP A 316 9.99 19.61 -11.89
CA ASP A 316 9.40 20.84 -12.41
C ASP A 316 7.87 20.70 -12.29
N GLN A 317 7.22 21.63 -11.60
CA GLN A 317 5.80 21.53 -11.26
C GLN A 317 4.94 22.53 -12.02
N ASN A 318 3.69 22.14 -12.30
CA ASN A 318 2.64 23.00 -12.87
C ASN A 318 3.06 23.68 -14.18
N ILE A 319 3.74 22.96 -15.06
CA ILE A 319 4.12 23.50 -16.37
C ILE A 319 2.93 23.36 -17.31
N THR A 320 2.41 24.49 -17.79
CA THR A 320 1.30 24.54 -18.74
C THR A 320 1.69 23.93 -20.08
N PHE A 321 0.84 23.08 -20.65
CA PHE A 321 0.99 22.54 -22.00
C PHE A 321 -0.23 22.78 -22.89
N TYR A 322 -1.38 23.13 -22.30
CA TYR A 322 -2.59 23.43 -23.05
C TYR A 322 -3.41 24.53 -22.35
N GLU A 323 -3.84 25.51 -23.13
CA GLU A 323 -4.84 26.51 -22.75
C GLU A 323 -5.85 26.63 -23.89
N GLY A 324 -7.10 26.30 -23.60
CA GLY A 324 -8.15 26.24 -24.60
C GLY A 324 -9.44 25.68 -24.03
N GLU A 325 -10.57 25.93 -24.68
CA GLU A 325 -11.87 25.35 -24.31
C GLU A 325 -12.30 25.63 -22.85
N GLY A 326 -11.82 26.75 -22.29
CA GLY A 326 -12.12 27.15 -20.91
C GLY A 326 -11.31 26.40 -19.84
N ILE A 327 -10.31 25.61 -20.23
CA ILE A 327 -9.42 24.89 -19.30
C ILE A 327 -7.95 25.24 -19.51
N THR A 328 -7.17 24.97 -18.48
CA THR A 328 -5.70 25.00 -18.50
C THR A 328 -5.20 23.63 -18.06
N LEU A 329 -4.35 22.98 -18.85
CA LEU A 329 -3.76 21.70 -18.48
C LEU A 329 -2.26 21.85 -18.28
N CYS A 330 -1.80 21.30 -17.17
CA CYS A 330 -0.42 21.30 -16.76
C CYS A 330 0.14 19.89 -16.59
N TYR A 331 1.45 19.79 -16.57
CA TYR A 331 2.16 18.58 -16.17
C TYR A 331 3.16 18.86 -15.04
N ASP A 332 3.54 17.79 -14.34
CA ASP A 332 4.73 17.76 -13.48
C ASP A 332 5.76 16.82 -14.10
N ALA A 333 7.01 17.28 -14.23
CA ALA A 333 8.11 16.48 -14.77
C ALA A 333 9.04 16.04 -13.63
N TYR A 334 9.25 14.73 -13.53
CA TYR A 334 10.20 14.12 -12.59
C TYR A 334 11.35 13.54 -13.40
N TYR A 335 12.58 13.98 -13.14
CA TYR A 335 13.74 13.61 -13.96
C TYR A 335 15.01 13.42 -13.13
N PRO A 336 16.01 12.68 -13.65
CA PRO A 336 17.20 12.31 -12.88
C PRO A 336 18.03 13.55 -12.49
N GLN A 337 18.65 13.53 -11.29
CA GLN A 337 19.44 14.67 -10.80
C GLN A 337 20.70 14.97 -11.63
N SER A 338 21.27 13.96 -12.29
CA SER A 338 22.55 14.05 -13.01
C SER A 338 22.48 13.40 -14.39
N GLY A 339 21.31 13.50 -15.05
CA GLY A 339 21.03 12.85 -16.34
C GLY A 339 20.82 11.34 -16.22
N GLY A 340 20.03 10.75 -17.13
CA GLY A 340 19.63 9.34 -17.07
C GLY A 340 20.41 8.39 -17.97
N THR A 341 21.35 8.86 -18.80
CA THR A 341 21.98 8.06 -19.88
C THR A 341 22.68 6.78 -19.38
N ASN A 342 23.29 6.82 -18.21
CA ASN A 342 23.98 5.65 -17.60
C ASN A 342 23.13 4.92 -16.55
N LEU A 343 21.86 5.31 -16.41
CA LEU A 343 20.92 4.72 -15.47
C LEU A 343 20.01 3.72 -16.19
N PRO A 344 19.33 2.82 -15.46
CA PRO A 344 18.47 1.81 -16.05
C PRO A 344 17.45 2.35 -17.05
N GLY A 345 16.93 3.57 -16.86
CA GLY A 345 15.94 4.20 -17.73
C GLY A 345 16.51 4.88 -18.97
N ASN A 346 17.79 5.25 -19.04
CA ASN A 346 18.41 5.88 -20.22
C ASN A 346 17.59 7.03 -20.85
N ASN A 347 17.06 7.93 -20.02
CA ASN A 347 16.15 9.02 -20.38
C ASN A 347 14.88 8.59 -21.15
N SER A 348 14.49 7.31 -21.06
CA SER A 348 13.20 6.83 -21.56
C SER A 348 12.07 7.62 -20.91
N VAL A 349 11.04 7.92 -21.70
CA VAL A 349 9.90 8.72 -21.27
C VAL A 349 8.85 7.81 -20.65
N LEU A 350 8.31 8.19 -19.49
CA LEU A 350 7.15 7.53 -18.88
C LEU A 350 6.03 8.58 -18.71
N ILE A 351 4.95 8.44 -19.45
CA ILE A 351 3.77 9.30 -19.32
C ILE A 351 2.81 8.63 -18.35
N ASN A 352 2.51 9.30 -17.25
CA ASN A 352 1.61 8.83 -16.20
C ASN A 352 0.29 9.62 -16.26
N ILE A 353 -0.81 8.90 -16.50
CA ILE A 353 -2.16 9.47 -16.65
C ILE A 353 -2.97 9.11 -15.41
N HIS A 354 -3.47 10.13 -14.70
CA HIS A 354 -4.20 9.92 -13.46
C HIS A 354 -5.57 9.26 -13.68
N GLY A 355 -6.06 8.56 -12.66
CA GLY A 355 -7.42 8.03 -12.60
C GLY A 355 -8.44 9.05 -12.09
N GLY A 356 -9.63 8.56 -11.71
CA GLY A 356 -10.74 9.37 -11.19
C GLY A 356 -11.98 9.36 -12.09
N ALA A 357 -12.29 8.20 -12.66
CA ALA A 357 -13.50 7.95 -13.45
C ALA A 357 -13.76 8.99 -14.55
N TRP A 358 -12.69 9.52 -15.17
CA TRP A 358 -12.73 10.51 -16.26
C TRP A 358 -13.40 11.86 -15.89
N VAL A 359 -13.76 12.07 -14.62
CA VAL A 359 -14.49 13.25 -14.13
C VAL A 359 -13.76 13.97 -13.00
N ALA A 360 -12.72 13.35 -12.44
CA ALA A 360 -12.00 13.85 -11.29
C ALA A 360 -10.54 13.37 -11.31
N GLY A 361 -9.74 13.93 -10.40
CA GLY A 361 -8.33 13.59 -10.24
C GLY A 361 -7.41 14.75 -10.57
N ASP A 362 -6.12 14.54 -10.30
CA ASP A 362 -5.07 15.50 -10.57
C ASP A 362 -3.73 14.78 -10.63
N LYS A 363 -2.70 15.46 -11.13
CA LYS A 363 -1.30 15.05 -11.05
C LYS A 363 -0.73 15.19 -9.62
N GLY A 364 0.44 14.63 -9.38
CA GLY A 364 1.17 14.80 -8.12
C GLY A 364 0.63 13.93 -6.99
N ALA A 365 0.18 14.58 -5.92
CA ALA A 365 -0.29 13.88 -4.71
C ALA A 365 -1.48 12.95 -4.99
N ALA A 366 -2.36 13.35 -5.91
CA ALA A 366 -3.51 12.55 -6.33
C ALA A 366 -3.14 11.39 -7.29
N ASN A 367 -1.93 11.41 -7.88
CA ASN A 367 -1.44 10.40 -8.81
C ASN A 367 -0.16 9.68 -8.31
N MET A 368 -0.05 9.49 -6.99
CA MET A 368 1.00 8.69 -6.36
C MET A 368 2.44 9.11 -6.75
N LEU A 369 2.75 10.42 -6.67
CA LEU A 369 4.02 11.02 -7.10
C LEU A 369 5.31 10.30 -6.66
N GLN A 370 5.28 9.56 -5.56
CA GLN A 370 6.42 8.77 -5.09
C GLN A 370 6.84 7.69 -6.10
N VAL A 371 5.91 7.14 -6.86
CA VAL A 371 6.19 6.20 -7.97
C VAL A 371 6.94 6.94 -9.09
N SER A 372 6.53 8.16 -9.42
CA SER A 372 7.22 9.02 -10.40
C SER A 372 8.65 9.33 -9.97
N LYS A 373 8.86 9.69 -8.68
CA LYS A 373 10.20 9.90 -8.11
C LYS A 373 11.08 8.64 -8.18
N TYR A 374 10.49 7.48 -7.92
CA TYR A 374 11.18 6.19 -7.98
C TYR A 374 11.77 5.94 -9.37
N PHE A 375 10.94 6.04 -10.43
CA PHE A 375 11.40 5.85 -11.80
C PHE A 375 12.33 6.98 -12.27
N ALA A 376 12.10 8.23 -11.85
CA ALA A 376 13.02 9.31 -12.15
C ALA A 376 14.43 9.07 -11.59
N ALA A 377 14.54 8.53 -10.38
CA ALA A 377 15.84 8.15 -9.80
C ALA A 377 16.51 6.98 -10.53
N GLN A 378 15.75 6.18 -11.28
CA GLN A 378 16.27 5.11 -12.13
C GLN A 378 16.61 5.57 -13.55
N GLY A 379 16.50 6.85 -13.89
CA GLY A 379 16.89 7.36 -15.22
C GLY A 379 15.74 7.58 -16.19
N TYR A 380 14.49 7.42 -15.77
CA TYR A 380 13.33 7.76 -16.59
C TYR A 380 13.02 9.26 -16.49
N VAL A 381 12.44 9.84 -17.54
CA VAL A 381 11.79 11.15 -17.46
C VAL A 381 10.30 10.91 -17.38
N VAL A 382 9.73 11.13 -16.19
CA VAL A 382 8.32 10.87 -15.91
C VAL A 382 7.53 12.16 -16.07
N PHE A 383 6.50 12.14 -16.91
CA PHE A 383 5.53 13.23 -17.03
C PHE A 383 4.20 12.80 -16.44
N ASP A 384 3.81 13.45 -15.35
CA ASP A 384 2.50 13.28 -14.72
C ASP A 384 1.58 14.39 -15.24
N ILE A 385 0.61 14.02 -16.07
CA ILE A 385 -0.13 14.97 -16.92
C ILE A 385 -1.59 15.10 -16.51
N GLN A 386 -2.12 16.31 -16.60
CA GLN A 386 -3.56 16.56 -16.54
C GLN A 386 -4.20 16.34 -17.91
N TYR A 387 -5.49 16.05 -17.92
CA TYR A 387 -6.35 16.06 -19.11
C TYR A 387 -7.71 16.66 -18.73
N GLY A 388 -8.44 17.20 -19.71
CA GLY A 388 -9.75 17.80 -19.46
C GLY A 388 -10.75 16.78 -18.90
N LEU A 389 -11.52 17.14 -17.88
CA LEU A 389 -12.44 16.24 -17.17
C LEU A 389 -13.89 16.65 -17.39
N ILE A 390 -14.81 15.69 -17.30
CA ILE A 390 -16.25 16.01 -17.26
C ILE A 390 -16.59 16.68 -15.93
N GLU A 391 -17.35 17.77 -15.99
CA GLU A 391 -17.87 18.49 -14.84
C GLU A 391 -18.92 17.64 -14.13
N ASP A 392 -18.53 17.05 -13.01
CA ASP A 392 -19.41 16.26 -12.15
C ASP A 392 -19.35 16.82 -10.72
N SER A 393 -20.36 17.60 -10.36
CA SER A 393 -20.50 18.19 -9.01
C SER A 393 -20.70 17.16 -7.90
N SER A 394 -20.93 15.89 -8.22
CA SER A 394 -21.07 14.81 -7.25
C SER A 394 -19.74 14.16 -6.86
N SER A 395 -18.64 14.48 -7.54
CA SER A 395 -17.33 13.93 -7.22
C SER A 395 -16.76 14.51 -5.92
N TRP A 396 -16.28 13.63 -5.05
CA TRP A 396 -15.60 13.95 -3.79
C TRP A 396 -14.07 13.90 -3.90
N ILE A 397 -13.54 13.52 -5.06
CA ILE A 397 -12.09 13.45 -5.31
C ILE A 397 -11.57 14.87 -5.56
N PRO A 398 -10.57 15.35 -4.81
CA PRO A 398 -9.98 16.67 -5.03
C PRO A 398 -9.54 16.83 -6.49
N THR A 399 -10.06 17.86 -7.15
CA THR A 399 -9.87 18.11 -8.58
C THR A 399 -9.85 19.61 -8.80
N PRO A 400 -8.81 20.19 -9.42
CA PRO A 400 -8.77 21.61 -9.75
C PRO A 400 -9.92 22.01 -10.67
N ASP A 401 -10.52 23.18 -10.45
CA ASP A 401 -11.66 23.62 -11.26
C ASP A 401 -11.24 23.97 -12.70
N TYR A 402 -10.00 24.42 -12.89
CA TYR A 402 -9.46 24.82 -14.19
C TYR A 402 -9.23 23.66 -15.17
N VAL A 403 -9.43 22.40 -14.76
CA VAL A 403 -9.37 21.21 -15.64
C VAL A 403 -10.75 20.66 -15.98
N LYS A 404 -11.83 21.17 -15.36
CA LYS A 404 -13.20 20.66 -15.53
C LYS A 404 -13.91 21.39 -16.68
N GLY A 405 -14.56 20.61 -17.53
CA GLY A 405 -15.42 21.06 -18.62
C GLY A 405 -16.36 19.93 -19.02
N ASN A 406 -16.87 19.86 -20.24
CA ASN A 406 -17.74 18.75 -20.66
C ASN A 406 -17.08 17.91 -21.76
N PHE A 407 -15.94 17.30 -21.43
CA PHE A 407 -15.05 16.64 -22.39
C PHE A 407 -15.41 15.17 -22.61
N SER A 408 -15.55 14.78 -23.88
CA SER A 408 -15.73 13.38 -24.30
C SER A 408 -14.44 12.56 -24.15
N LEU A 409 -14.48 11.23 -24.33
CA LEU A 409 -13.23 10.44 -24.36
C LEU A 409 -12.32 10.86 -25.53
N ASP A 410 -12.90 11.25 -26.65
CA ASP A 410 -12.17 11.78 -27.80
C ASP A 410 -11.37 13.02 -27.43
N ASP A 411 -11.97 13.94 -26.67
CA ASP A 411 -11.29 15.14 -26.16
C ASP A 411 -10.19 14.80 -25.16
N GLN A 412 -10.45 13.85 -24.26
CA GLN A 412 -9.47 13.42 -23.25
C GLN A 412 -8.22 12.83 -23.90
N VAL A 413 -8.41 11.92 -24.87
CA VAL A 413 -7.31 11.36 -25.66
C VAL A 413 -6.64 12.44 -26.52
N ARG A 414 -7.40 13.41 -27.05
CA ARG A 414 -6.84 14.56 -27.78
C ARG A 414 -5.93 15.41 -26.90
N HIS A 415 -6.31 15.73 -25.66
CA HIS A 415 -5.47 16.47 -24.73
C HIS A 415 -4.14 15.75 -24.47
N ILE A 416 -4.18 14.43 -24.27
CA ILE A 416 -2.98 13.60 -24.13
C ILE A 416 -2.14 13.65 -25.42
N GLY A 417 -2.78 13.59 -26.59
CA GLY A 417 -2.10 13.71 -27.89
C GLY A 417 -1.42 15.06 -28.13
N ILE A 418 -2.03 16.16 -27.67
CA ILE A 418 -1.43 17.50 -27.70
C ILE A 418 -0.14 17.51 -26.89
N PHE A 419 -0.16 17.00 -25.66
CA PHE A 419 1.05 16.88 -24.84
C PHE A 419 2.14 16.05 -25.52
N ILE A 420 1.77 14.87 -26.04
CA ILE A 420 2.72 13.95 -26.68
C ILE A 420 3.41 14.59 -27.90
N LYS A 421 2.69 15.35 -28.72
CA LYS A 421 3.28 16.05 -29.87
C LYS A 421 4.36 17.05 -29.44
N GLN A 422 4.08 17.80 -28.38
CA GLN A 422 4.97 18.84 -27.85
C GLN A 422 6.28 18.27 -27.30
N LEU A 423 6.38 16.97 -27.02
CA LEU A 423 7.63 16.36 -26.55
C LEU A 423 8.82 16.54 -27.51
N ASN A 424 8.58 16.89 -28.78
CA ASN A 424 9.64 17.23 -29.75
C ASN A 424 10.04 18.71 -29.73
N ASP A 425 9.29 19.56 -29.05
CA ASP A 425 9.49 20.99 -29.05
C ASP A 425 10.74 21.35 -28.24
N THR A 426 11.37 22.46 -28.59
CA THR A 426 12.64 22.88 -27.99
C THR A 426 12.58 23.10 -26.48
N GLU A 427 11.38 23.33 -25.92
CA GLU A 427 11.15 23.48 -24.48
C GLU A 427 11.44 22.19 -23.69
N PHE A 428 11.31 21.02 -24.34
CA PHE A 428 11.59 19.73 -23.72
C PHE A 428 13.06 19.30 -23.83
N SER A 429 13.89 20.06 -24.56
CA SER A 429 15.32 19.75 -24.77
C SER A 429 16.10 19.62 -23.46
N LYS A 430 15.72 20.38 -22.42
CA LYS A 430 16.33 20.33 -21.08
C LYS A 430 16.23 18.96 -20.41
N TYR A 431 15.25 18.13 -20.79
CA TYR A 431 15.05 16.80 -20.23
C TYR A 431 15.83 15.71 -20.97
N ASN A 432 16.43 16.00 -22.12
CA ASN A 432 17.18 15.06 -22.95
C ASN A 432 16.41 13.75 -23.24
N LEU A 433 15.15 13.89 -23.69
CA LEU A 433 14.20 12.79 -23.85
C LEU A 433 14.66 11.75 -24.88
N ASN A 434 14.55 10.47 -24.52
CA ASN A 434 14.69 9.38 -25.47
C ASN A 434 13.32 9.01 -26.07
N LEU A 435 12.90 9.73 -27.12
CA LEU A 435 11.61 9.52 -27.78
C LEU A 435 11.52 8.19 -28.56
N ASN A 436 12.63 7.48 -28.74
CA ASN A 436 12.64 6.11 -29.27
C ASN A 436 12.25 5.05 -28.22
N SER A 437 12.05 5.47 -26.97
CA SER A 437 11.65 4.64 -25.85
C SER A 437 10.65 5.37 -24.95
N VAL A 438 9.39 5.34 -25.35
CA VAL A 438 8.27 5.91 -24.58
C VAL A 438 7.43 4.80 -23.97
N PHE A 439 6.94 5.04 -22.75
CA PHE A 439 6.01 4.18 -22.04
C PHE A 439 4.82 5.01 -21.57
N ILE A 440 3.65 4.40 -21.53
CA ILE A 440 2.43 5.05 -21.04
C ILE A 440 1.82 4.16 -19.95
N THR A 441 1.55 4.78 -18.82
CA THR A 441 0.92 4.15 -17.66
C THR A 441 -0.21 5.04 -17.17
N GLY A 442 -1.14 4.44 -16.43
CA GLY A 442 -2.18 5.18 -15.76
C GLY A 442 -3.03 4.25 -14.93
N ASN A 443 -3.78 4.83 -13.99
CA ASN A 443 -4.61 4.08 -13.07
C ASN A 443 -6.11 4.25 -13.36
N SER A 444 -6.90 3.17 -13.26
CA SER A 444 -8.35 3.23 -13.46
C SER A 444 -8.71 3.85 -14.82
N ALA A 445 -9.45 4.97 -14.83
CA ALA A 445 -9.71 5.79 -16.02
C ALA A 445 -8.43 6.17 -16.79
N GLY A 446 -7.34 6.52 -16.10
CA GLY A 446 -6.05 6.78 -16.72
C GLY A 446 -5.42 5.52 -17.32
N GLY A 447 -5.71 4.34 -16.76
CA GLY A 447 -5.30 3.04 -17.33
C GLY A 447 -6.01 2.75 -18.65
N HIS A 448 -7.30 3.07 -18.73
CA HIS A 448 -8.06 3.05 -19.99
C HIS A 448 -7.45 4.03 -21.02
N LEU A 449 -7.23 5.28 -20.64
CA LEU A 449 -6.63 6.29 -21.52
C LEU A 449 -5.20 5.91 -21.96
N ALA A 450 -4.44 5.23 -21.09
CA ALA A 450 -3.11 4.70 -21.44
C ALA A 450 -3.20 3.61 -22.51
N ILE A 451 -4.18 2.70 -22.43
CA ILE A 451 -4.43 1.68 -23.46
C ILE A 451 -4.85 2.36 -24.77
N ALA A 452 -5.84 3.24 -24.72
CA ALA A 452 -6.34 3.96 -25.89
C ALA A 452 -5.21 4.69 -26.63
N THR A 453 -4.46 5.51 -25.89
CA THR A 453 -3.34 6.29 -26.43
C THR A 453 -2.27 5.38 -27.04
N SER A 454 -1.83 4.34 -26.31
CA SER A 454 -0.74 3.46 -26.75
C SER A 454 -1.09 2.70 -28.02
N LEU A 455 -2.26 2.06 -28.05
CA LEU A 455 -2.71 1.26 -29.19
C LEU A 455 -3.00 2.13 -30.42
N MET A 456 -3.55 3.32 -30.24
CA MET A 456 -3.80 4.25 -31.34
C MET A 456 -2.50 4.78 -31.94
N ILE A 457 -1.48 5.10 -31.13
CA ILE A 457 -0.14 5.45 -31.62
C ILE A 457 0.44 4.28 -32.43
N GLN A 458 0.37 3.06 -31.88
CA GLN A 458 0.88 1.87 -32.56
C GLN A 458 0.20 1.59 -33.90
N SER A 459 -1.11 1.85 -34.01
CA SER A 459 -1.84 1.64 -35.26
C SER A 459 -1.33 2.49 -36.42
N GLY A 460 -0.58 3.57 -36.16
CA GLY A 460 -0.07 4.50 -37.16
C GLY A 460 -1.15 5.41 -37.79
N ASN A 461 -2.43 5.18 -37.51
CA ASN A 461 -3.55 5.90 -38.14
C ASN A 461 -3.87 7.25 -37.47
N TYR A 462 -3.27 7.54 -36.32
CA TYR A 462 -3.57 8.73 -35.49
C TYR A 462 -2.36 9.66 -35.34
N THR A 463 -1.46 9.68 -36.33
CA THR A 463 -0.30 10.60 -36.34
C THR A 463 -0.73 12.07 -36.32
N SER A 464 -1.90 12.40 -36.85
CA SER A 464 -2.47 13.75 -36.73
C SER A 464 -2.85 14.11 -35.30
N LEU A 465 -3.02 13.14 -34.39
CA LEU A 465 -3.37 13.35 -32.98
C LEU A 465 -2.14 13.34 -32.07
N PHE A 466 -1.22 12.39 -32.29
CA PHE A 466 -0.06 12.14 -31.42
C PHE A 466 1.30 12.55 -32.02
N GLY A 467 1.35 12.87 -33.31
CA GLY A 467 2.62 13.01 -34.05
C GLY A 467 3.20 11.66 -34.45
N SER A 468 4.38 11.68 -35.08
CA SER A 468 5.07 10.49 -35.61
C SER A 468 6.47 10.26 -35.02
N ASN A 469 6.90 11.09 -34.07
CA ASN A 469 8.30 11.15 -33.63
C ASN A 469 8.55 10.38 -32.32
N ILE A 470 7.57 9.62 -31.85
CA ILE A 470 7.71 8.80 -30.65
C ILE A 470 7.54 7.32 -30.97
N LYS A 471 8.21 6.47 -30.18
CA LYS A 471 8.07 5.03 -30.23
C LYS A 471 7.64 4.51 -28.87
N VAL A 472 6.37 4.13 -28.76
CA VAL A 472 5.85 3.48 -27.55
C VAL A 472 6.35 2.04 -27.54
N LYS A 473 7.01 1.65 -26.43
CA LYS A 473 7.67 0.35 -26.25
C LYS A 473 6.87 -0.62 -25.40
N GLY A 474 5.90 -0.13 -24.64
CA GLY A 474 4.99 -0.93 -23.85
C GLY A 474 4.05 -0.04 -23.04
N MET A 475 2.97 -0.65 -22.55
CA MET A 475 1.97 0.03 -21.74
C MET A 475 1.77 -0.67 -20.39
N ILE A 476 1.47 0.11 -19.35
CA ILE A 476 1.27 -0.37 -17.99
C ILE A 476 -0.06 0.15 -17.42
N PRO A 477 -1.21 -0.38 -17.87
CA PRO A 477 -2.49 0.01 -17.29
C PRO A 477 -2.66 -0.61 -15.91
N LEU A 478 -2.87 0.23 -14.89
CA LEU A 478 -3.14 -0.21 -13.53
C LEU A 478 -4.65 -0.30 -13.34
N TYR A 479 -5.14 -1.52 -13.10
CA TYR A 479 -6.56 -1.84 -12.90
C TYR A 479 -7.50 -1.02 -13.83
N PRO A 480 -7.32 -1.12 -15.17
CA PRO A 480 -7.95 -0.23 -16.14
C PRO A 480 -9.48 -0.18 -15.99
N GLY A 481 -10.02 1.03 -16.09
CA GLY A 481 -11.46 1.27 -15.97
C GLY A 481 -12.21 0.94 -17.25
N ASP A 482 -13.45 0.48 -17.10
CA ASP A 482 -14.41 0.32 -18.20
C ASP A 482 -15.26 1.61 -18.32
N PRO A 483 -15.20 2.36 -19.44
CA PRO A 483 -15.95 3.59 -19.59
C PRO A 483 -17.48 3.36 -19.52
N PRO A 484 -18.18 4.01 -18.56
CA PRO A 484 -19.61 3.81 -18.35
C PRO A 484 -20.46 4.41 -19.48
N GLU A 485 -21.76 4.10 -19.47
CA GLU A 485 -22.73 4.53 -20.51
C GLU A 485 -22.76 6.04 -20.80
N ARG A 486 -22.34 6.89 -19.85
CA ARG A 486 -22.23 8.34 -20.08
C ARG A 486 -21.30 8.68 -21.25
N PHE A 487 -20.39 7.77 -21.61
CA PHE A 487 -19.48 7.90 -22.75
C PHE A 487 -19.98 7.21 -24.03
N ASN A 488 -21.25 6.78 -24.09
CA ASN A 488 -21.84 6.16 -25.28
C ASN A 488 -21.78 7.04 -26.54
N SER A 489 -21.71 8.37 -26.38
CA SER A 489 -21.58 9.30 -27.52
C SER A 489 -20.14 9.50 -27.99
N SER A 490 -19.14 8.99 -27.24
CA SER A 490 -17.74 9.03 -27.67
C SER A 490 -17.50 7.98 -28.76
N THR A 491 -16.45 8.16 -29.56
CA THR A 491 -16.13 7.20 -30.62
C THR A 491 -15.80 5.82 -30.05
N ASP A 492 -16.40 4.76 -30.59
CA ASP A 492 -16.25 3.38 -30.08
C ASP A 492 -14.79 2.93 -29.95
N LYS A 493 -13.92 3.35 -30.89
CA LYS A 493 -12.48 3.03 -30.88
C LYS A 493 -11.72 3.68 -29.72
N PHE A 494 -12.20 4.80 -29.21
CA PHE A 494 -11.61 5.49 -28.06
C PHE A 494 -12.14 4.90 -26.76
N ARG A 495 -13.37 4.41 -26.79
CA ARG A 495 -14.01 3.76 -25.65
C ARG A 495 -13.49 2.35 -25.40
N ASN A 496 -13.39 1.53 -26.43
CA ASN A 496 -13.04 0.12 -26.33
C ASN A 496 -11.82 -0.21 -27.23
N PRO A 497 -10.69 0.49 -27.07
CA PRO A 497 -9.53 0.38 -27.97
C PRO A 497 -9.01 -1.05 -28.11
N GLU A 498 -9.11 -1.85 -27.06
CA GLU A 498 -8.72 -3.26 -27.01
C GLU A 498 -9.44 -4.11 -28.06
N ASN A 499 -10.71 -3.80 -28.38
CA ASN A 499 -11.49 -4.52 -29.40
C ASN A 499 -11.10 -4.17 -30.84
N PHE A 500 -10.45 -3.03 -31.06
CA PHE A 500 -10.18 -2.51 -32.42
C PHE A 500 -8.71 -2.57 -32.82
N PHE A 501 -7.81 -2.49 -31.84
CA PHE A 501 -6.39 -2.28 -32.11
C PHE A 501 -5.49 -3.42 -31.64
N ILE A 502 -5.95 -4.28 -30.71
CA ILE A 502 -5.17 -5.46 -30.32
C ILE A 502 -5.12 -6.46 -31.47
N ASN A 503 -3.91 -6.94 -31.76
CA ASN A 503 -3.56 -7.85 -32.84
C ASN A 503 -2.24 -8.58 -32.50
N GLU A 504 -1.82 -9.49 -33.38
CA GLU A 504 -0.62 -10.34 -33.22
C GLU A 504 0.69 -9.56 -33.00
N THR A 505 0.75 -8.29 -33.42
CA THR A 505 1.94 -7.43 -33.26
C THR A 505 1.78 -6.37 -32.17
N SER A 506 0.68 -6.39 -31.41
CA SER A 506 0.41 -5.43 -30.34
C SER A 506 1.55 -5.39 -29.32
N MET A 507 1.87 -4.19 -28.84
CA MET A 507 2.99 -3.98 -27.95
C MET A 507 2.85 -4.75 -26.64
N PRO A 508 3.97 -4.99 -25.93
CA PRO A 508 3.95 -5.56 -24.59
C PRO A 508 3.09 -4.76 -23.61
N CYS A 509 2.33 -5.47 -22.78
CA CYS A 509 1.41 -4.93 -21.79
C CYS A 509 1.62 -5.58 -20.41
N LEU A 510 1.71 -4.77 -19.36
CA LEU A 510 1.78 -5.25 -17.98
C LEU A 510 0.65 -4.65 -17.14
N ILE A 511 -0.26 -5.49 -16.67
CA ILE A 511 -1.44 -5.09 -15.91
C ILE A 511 -1.33 -5.58 -14.46
N PHE A 512 -1.76 -4.76 -13.51
CA PHE A 512 -1.88 -5.14 -12.10
C PHE A 512 -3.33 -4.97 -11.66
N GLN A 513 -3.95 -6.03 -11.14
CA GLN A 513 -5.40 -6.05 -10.90
C GLN A 513 -5.78 -6.76 -9.60
N GLY A 514 -6.58 -6.09 -8.76
CA GLY A 514 -7.19 -6.69 -7.57
C GLY A 514 -8.38 -7.59 -7.91
N THR A 515 -8.54 -8.74 -7.24
CA THR A 515 -9.65 -9.68 -7.52
C THR A 515 -10.99 -9.29 -6.88
N LYS A 516 -11.00 -8.23 -6.07
CA LYS A 516 -12.20 -7.61 -5.49
C LYS A 516 -12.48 -6.24 -6.08
N ASP A 517 -11.84 -5.92 -7.19
CA ASP A 517 -12.08 -4.71 -7.95
C ASP A 517 -13.28 -4.89 -8.89
N PHE A 518 -14.12 -3.86 -9.01
CA PHE A 518 -15.23 -3.84 -9.95
C PHE A 518 -14.75 -3.79 -11.41
N CYS A 519 -13.56 -3.26 -11.67
CA CYS A 519 -12.90 -3.27 -12.98
C CYS A 519 -12.25 -4.62 -13.35
N LEU A 520 -12.40 -5.66 -12.51
CA LEU A 520 -11.79 -6.96 -12.74
C LEU A 520 -12.12 -7.54 -14.12
N LEU A 521 -13.38 -7.41 -14.55
CA LEU A 521 -13.85 -7.97 -15.81
C LEU A 521 -13.23 -7.28 -17.03
N GLU A 522 -12.91 -5.99 -16.92
CA GLU A 522 -12.25 -5.23 -17.98
C GLU A 522 -10.83 -5.75 -18.23
N THR A 523 -10.05 -5.96 -17.16
CA THR A 523 -8.72 -6.57 -17.29
C THR A 523 -8.79 -7.97 -17.91
N GLN A 524 -9.79 -8.78 -17.53
CA GLN A 524 -9.99 -10.10 -18.14
C GLN A 524 -10.32 -9.97 -19.64
N HIS A 525 -11.16 -9.01 -20.01
CA HIS A 525 -11.51 -8.73 -21.40
C HIS A 525 -10.28 -8.33 -22.23
N ILE A 526 -9.45 -7.40 -21.73
CA ILE A 526 -8.20 -7.00 -22.38
C ILE A 526 -7.27 -8.21 -22.58
N LYS A 527 -7.09 -9.04 -21.56
CA LYS A 527 -6.25 -10.25 -21.67
C LYS A 527 -6.80 -11.23 -22.70
N ASN A 528 -8.12 -11.41 -22.74
CA ASN A 528 -8.79 -12.26 -23.73
C ASN A 528 -8.59 -11.72 -25.16
N GLN A 529 -8.56 -10.40 -25.37
CA GLN A 529 -8.28 -9.83 -26.70
C GLN A 529 -6.85 -10.16 -27.17
N TYR A 530 -5.87 -10.09 -26.28
CA TYR A 530 -4.49 -10.53 -26.57
C TYR A 530 -4.43 -12.01 -26.94
N ASP A 531 -5.06 -12.86 -26.13
CA ASP A 531 -5.09 -14.32 -26.37
C ASP A 531 -5.79 -14.66 -27.69
N ALA A 532 -6.91 -14.00 -28.00
CA ALA A 532 -7.66 -14.18 -29.24
C ALA A 532 -6.86 -13.73 -30.47
N ALA A 533 -5.99 -12.72 -30.30
CA ALA A 533 -5.08 -12.25 -31.34
C ALA A 533 -3.83 -13.14 -31.50
N GLY A 534 -3.66 -14.19 -30.69
CA GLY A 534 -2.46 -15.01 -30.68
C GLY A 534 -1.22 -14.30 -30.14
N ASN A 535 -1.40 -13.22 -29.38
CA ASN A 535 -0.34 -12.40 -28.81
C ASN A 535 -0.22 -12.67 -27.30
N ASN A 536 0.91 -13.22 -26.86
CA ASN A 536 1.13 -13.58 -25.46
C ASN A 536 1.78 -12.46 -24.63
N ASP A 537 2.09 -11.30 -25.23
CA ASP A 537 2.87 -10.23 -24.61
C ASP A 537 2.06 -9.37 -23.63
N CYS A 538 0.98 -9.92 -23.06
CA CYS A 538 0.16 -9.28 -22.04
C CYS A 538 0.21 -10.09 -20.74
N CYS A 539 0.96 -9.56 -19.77
CA CYS A 539 1.07 -10.11 -18.43
C CYS A 539 0.06 -9.42 -17.50
N VAL A 540 -0.71 -10.20 -16.76
CA VAL A 540 -1.58 -9.68 -15.69
C VAL A 540 -1.10 -10.25 -14.36
N ILE A 541 -0.85 -9.40 -13.38
CA ILE A 541 -0.54 -9.81 -12.00
C ILE A 541 -1.80 -9.62 -11.15
N TRP A 542 -2.34 -10.73 -10.64
CA TRP A 542 -3.59 -10.76 -9.88
C TRP A 542 -3.32 -10.66 -8.37
N PHE A 543 -4.07 -9.80 -7.70
CA PHE A 543 -3.95 -9.58 -6.25
C PHE A 543 -5.21 -10.07 -5.53
N PRO A 544 -5.19 -11.26 -4.91
CA PRO A 544 -6.30 -11.77 -4.13
C PRO A 544 -6.72 -10.78 -3.03
N PHE A 545 -8.03 -10.62 -2.86
CA PHE A 545 -8.66 -9.79 -1.82
C PHE A 545 -8.49 -8.27 -1.97
N GLN A 546 -7.71 -7.80 -2.95
CA GLN A 546 -7.51 -6.37 -3.19
C GLN A 546 -8.65 -5.78 -4.01
N GLY A 547 -9.12 -4.60 -3.60
CA GLY A 547 -10.12 -3.80 -4.31
C GLY A 547 -9.50 -2.84 -5.32
N HIS A 548 -10.29 -1.86 -5.76
CA HIS A 548 -9.86 -0.79 -6.66
C HIS A 548 -8.89 0.18 -5.98
N ALA A 549 -8.08 0.90 -6.76
CA ALA A 549 -7.11 1.89 -6.27
C ALA A 549 -6.12 1.31 -5.24
N ASN A 550 -5.79 0.03 -5.34
CA ASN A 550 -5.00 -0.75 -4.37
C ASN A 550 -3.53 -0.30 -4.22
N ASP A 551 -3.11 0.75 -4.92
CA ASP A 551 -1.81 1.40 -4.83
C ASP A 551 -1.80 2.74 -4.07
N LEU A 552 -2.87 3.10 -3.36
CA LEU A 552 -2.87 4.28 -2.48
C LEU A 552 -1.80 4.21 -1.38
N TYR A 553 -1.47 3.01 -0.91
CA TYR A 553 -0.39 2.82 0.06
C TYR A 553 0.94 2.53 -0.64
N TYR A 554 1.82 3.53 -0.76
CA TYR A 554 3.12 3.38 -1.46
C TYR A 554 3.95 2.19 -0.99
N SER A 555 4.09 2.01 0.33
CA SER A 555 4.84 0.88 0.89
C SER A 555 4.00 -0.41 1.02
N GLY A 556 2.80 -0.43 0.46
CA GLY A 556 1.89 -1.57 0.48
C GLY A 556 2.39 -2.74 -0.38
N HIS A 557 1.86 -3.93 -0.11
CA HIS A 557 2.22 -5.13 -0.87
C HIS A 557 1.90 -4.98 -2.36
N PHE A 558 0.80 -4.33 -2.73
CA PHE A 558 0.48 -4.08 -4.15
C PHE A 558 1.59 -3.27 -4.84
N ASN A 559 1.98 -2.13 -4.26
CA ASN A 559 2.99 -1.26 -4.85
C ASN A 559 4.39 -1.88 -4.89
N GLN A 560 4.79 -2.64 -3.87
CA GLN A 560 6.10 -3.31 -3.89
C GLN A 560 6.20 -4.33 -5.03
N PHE A 561 5.16 -5.15 -5.23
CA PHE A 561 5.09 -6.03 -6.40
C PHE A 561 5.03 -5.21 -7.70
N LYS A 562 4.23 -4.14 -7.74
CA LYS A 562 4.11 -3.24 -8.90
C LYS A 562 5.48 -2.72 -9.34
N LEU A 563 6.20 -2.07 -8.43
CA LEU A 563 7.51 -1.48 -8.71
C LEU A 563 8.52 -2.55 -9.15
N TYR A 564 8.57 -3.70 -8.48
CA TYR A 564 9.46 -4.80 -8.80
C TYR A 564 9.28 -5.32 -10.24
N TYR A 565 8.04 -5.59 -10.67
CA TYR A 565 7.81 -6.11 -12.02
C TYR A 565 7.82 -5.00 -13.07
N MET A 566 7.37 -3.80 -12.73
CA MET A 566 7.35 -2.66 -13.65
C MET A 566 8.76 -2.21 -14.03
N GLU A 567 9.70 -2.10 -13.10
CA GLU A 567 11.09 -1.72 -13.43
C GLU A 567 11.77 -2.72 -14.38
N ARG A 568 11.46 -4.01 -14.21
CA ARG A 568 11.96 -5.10 -15.04
C ARG A 568 11.32 -5.09 -16.42
N PHE A 569 10.01 -4.92 -16.48
CA PHE A 569 9.27 -4.78 -17.72
C PHE A 569 9.78 -3.59 -18.56
N LEU A 570 9.87 -2.40 -17.96
CA LEU A 570 10.37 -1.21 -18.64
C LEU A 570 11.79 -1.43 -19.19
N TYR A 571 12.66 -2.08 -18.41
CA TYR A 571 14.03 -2.40 -18.84
C TYR A 571 14.05 -3.38 -20.02
N LEU A 572 13.28 -4.46 -19.97
CA LEU A 572 13.21 -5.46 -21.04
C LEU A 572 12.64 -4.87 -22.33
N CYS A 573 11.57 -4.09 -22.23
CA CYS A 573 10.98 -3.39 -23.38
C CYS A 573 11.95 -2.41 -24.04
N ARG A 574 12.64 -1.57 -23.24
CA ARG A 574 13.53 -0.55 -23.82
C ARG A 574 14.77 -1.16 -24.48
N THR A 575 15.26 -2.28 -23.95
CA THR A 575 16.43 -2.99 -24.47
C THR A 575 16.06 -4.00 -25.58
N SER A 576 14.78 -4.06 -25.96
CA SER A 576 14.23 -4.99 -26.96
C SER A 576 14.56 -6.45 -26.64
N GLN A 577 14.39 -6.84 -25.37
CA GLN A 577 14.70 -8.17 -24.84
C GLN A 577 13.45 -9.06 -24.66
N ILE A 578 12.27 -8.53 -24.97
CA ILE A 578 11.03 -9.33 -25.07
C ILE A 578 11.07 -10.05 -26.42
N GLU A 579 10.76 -11.35 -26.38
CA GLU A 579 10.89 -12.29 -27.51
C GLU A 579 9.75 -12.17 -28.52
#